data_AF-A0A1H8XS24-F1
#
_entry.id   AF-A0A1H8XS24-F1
#
_cell.length_a   1.000
_cell.length_b   1.000
_cell.length_c   1.000
_cell.angle_alpha   90.00
_cell.angle_beta   90.00
_cell.angle_gamma   90.00
#
_symmetry.space_group_name_H-M   'P 1'
#
loop_
_entity.id
_entity.type
_entity.pdbx_description
1 polymer ?
#
loop_
_entity_poly.entity_id
_entity_poly.type
_entity_poly.pdbx_seq_one_letter_code
_entity_poly.pdbx_strand_id
1 'polypeptide(L)'
;MKIIRDCCPCCGYPTLQPRDHPRMPTFEICVLCRWQDDGQTDLDADKVYGGANGRYSLTEARANFRKYLVKYSPETDTRLVPRDWPEETNIKKALIRLYEESQTLSNQSISDEIWAEILNLENRLDEITRKKNEQAIRKR
;
A
#
# COMPACT_ATOMS: atom_id res chain seq x y z
N MET A 1 3.76 -20.40 9.55
CA MET A 1 2.98 -20.68 8.29
C MET A 1 3.67 -19.93 7.16
N LYS A 2 3.95 -20.53 5.99
CA LYS A 2 4.68 -19.81 4.94
C LYS A 2 3.78 -18.76 4.29
N ILE A 3 3.96 -17.50 4.65
CA ILE A 3 3.27 -16.37 4.03
C ILE A 3 3.97 -16.06 2.70
N ILE A 4 3.21 -16.10 1.61
CA ILE A 4 3.68 -15.76 0.26
C ILE A 4 2.91 -14.51 -0.17
N ARG A 5 3.64 -13.46 -0.51
CA ARG A 5 3.09 -12.17 -0.95
C ARG A 5 3.95 -11.58 -2.05
N ASP A 6 3.31 -10.84 -2.94
CA ASP A 6 3.99 -10.05 -3.96
C ASP A 6 4.16 -8.61 -3.51
N CYS A 7 5.23 -7.99 -4.00
CA CYS A 7 5.48 -6.57 -3.77
C CYS A 7 4.48 -5.72 -4.56
N CYS A 8 3.88 -4.75 -3.89
CA CYS A 8 3.06 -3.76 -4.57
C CYS A 8 3.94 -2.96 -5.56
N PRO A 9 3.52 -2.78 -6.83
CA PRO A 9 4.33 -2.08 -7.82
C PRO A 9 4.52 -0.59 -7.46
N CYS A 10 3.64 -0.02 -6.63
CA CYS A 10 3.70 1.38 -6.21
C CYS A 10 4.66 1.59 -5.02
N CYS A 11 4.48 0.88 -3.90
CA CYS A 11 5.33 1.10 -2.72
C CYS A 11 6.53 0.16 -2.61
N GLY A 12 6.55 -0.96 -3.33
CA GLY A 12 7.64 -1.93 -3.32
C GLY A 12 7.61 -2.94 -2.16
N TYR A 13 6.63 -2.87 -1.24
CA TYR A 13 6.55 -3.75 -0.08
C TYR A 13 5.57 -4.93 -0.30
N PRO A 14 5.77 -6.09 0.37
CA PRO A 14 5.00 -7.32 0.15
C PRO A 14 3.62 -7.25 0.83
N THR A 15 2.73 -6.49 0.20
CA THR A 15 1.36 -6.21 0.70
C THR A 15 0.27 -6.85 -0.14
N LEU A 16 0.62 -7.52 -1.24
CA LEU A 16 -0.35 -8.10 -2.17
C LEU A 16 -0.32 -9.61 -2.12
N GLN A 17 -1.45 -10.23 -2.42
CA GLN A 17 -1.54 -11.64 -2.77
C GLN A 17 -0.67 -11.94 -4.00
N PRO A 18 -0.09 -13.15 -4.08
CA PRO A 18 0.70 -13.54 -5.24
C PRO A 18 -0.14 -13.48 -6.52
N ARG A 19 0.45 -12.93 -7.59
CA ARG A 19 -0.15 -12.97 -8.92
C ARG A 19 0.07 -14.33 -9.56
N ASP A 20 -0.94 -14.83 -10.26
CA ASP A 20 -0.75 -16.03 -11.10
C ASP A 20 0.10 -15.72 -12.34
N HIS A 21 0.14 -14.46 -12.80
CA HIS A 21 0.96 -14.01 -13.93
C HIS A 21 1.38 -12.53 -13.79
N PRO A 22 2.57 -12.10 -14.24
CA PRO A 22 3.11 -10.75 -13.96
C PRO A 22 2.25 -9.56 -14.39
N ARG A 23 1.38 -9.75 -15.38
CA ARG A 23 0.44 -8.73 -15.88
C ARG A 23 -1.02 -9.05 -15.56
N MET A 24 -1.28 -10.04 -14.73
CA MET A 24 -2.64 -10.34 -14.30
C MET A 24 -2.95 -9.51 -13.05
N PRO A 25 -4.03 -8.71 -13.09
CA PRO A 25 -4.47 -7.96 -11.91
C PRO A 25 -5.04 -8.91 -10.86
N THR A 26 -4.71 -8.69 -9.60
CA THR A 26 -5.49 -9.25 -8.47
C THR A 26 -6.67 -8.35 -8.08
N PHE A 27 -6.67 -7.09 -8.55
CA PHE A 27 -7.57 -6.01 -8.13
C PHE A 27 -7.54 -5.68 -6.64
N GLU A 28 -6.61 -6.27 -5.89
CA GLU A 28 -6.39 -5.99 -4.47
C GLU A 28 -5.87 -4.57 -4.29
N ILE A 29 -6.32 -3.90 -3.24
CA ILE A 29 -5.84 -2.58 -2.88
C ILE A 29 -4.77 -2.73 -1.81
N CYS A 30 -3.55 -2.31 -2.12
CA CYS A 30 -2.45 -2.26 -1.18
C CYS A 30 -2.85 -1.47 0.08
N VAL A 31 -2.83 -2.14 1.24
CA VAL A 31 -3.16 -1.52 2.53
C VAL A 31 -2.27 -0.33 2.87
N LEU A 32 -0.99 -0.38 2.47
CA LEU A 32 0.01 0.64 2.77
C LEU A 32 -0.15 1.90 1.91
N CYS A 33 -0.11 1.77 0.58
CA CYS A 33 -0.08 2.92 -0.34
C CYS A 33 -1.41 3.22 -1.04
N ARG A 34 -2.41 2.33 -0.92
CA ARG A 34 -3.74 2.43 -1.54
C ARG A 34 -3.77 2.27 -3.06
N TRP A 35 -2.69 1.82 -3.69
CA TRP A 35 -2.68 1.41 -5.11
C TRP A 35 -3.49 0.12 -5.29
N GLN A 36 -4.41 0.12 -6.25
CA GLN A 36 -5.08 -1.10 -6.71
C GLN A 36 -4.15 -1.80 -7.68
N ASP A 37 -3.97 -3.10 -7.48
CA ASP A 37 -3.32 -3.92 -8.49
C ASP A 37 -4.21 -4.13 -9.73
N ASP A 38 -3.98 -3.32 -10.75
CA ASP A 38 -4.62 -3.38 -12.07
C ASP A 38 -3.73 -4.06 -13.13
N GLY A 39 -2.67 -4.75 -12.72
CA GLY A 39 -1.75 -5.45 -13.64
C GLY A 39 -0.70 -4.55 -14.28
N GLN A 40 -0.68 -3.25 -13.93
CA GLN A 40 0.32 -2.31 -14.42
C GLN A 40 1.73 -2.65 -13.87
N THR A 41 2.73 -2.51 -14.73
CA THR A 41 4.13 -2.85 -14.51
C THR A 41 5.04 -1.65 -14.83
N ASP A 42 6.36 -1.85 -14.78
CA ASP A 42 7.33 -0.82 -15.18
C ASP A 42 7.23 -0.46 -16.68
N LEU A 43 6.77 -1.38 -17.52
CA LEU A 43 6.70 -1.18 -18.98
C LEU A 43 5.62 -0.17 -19.39
N ASP A 44 4.65 0.06 -18.51
CA ASP A 44 3.50 0.90 -18.73
C ASP A 44 3.31 1.90 -17.58
N ALA A 45 4.33 2.13 -16.74
CA ALA A 45 4.21 2.89 -15.51
C ALA A 45 3.75 4.36 -15.67
N ASP A 46 4.02 4.98 -16.81
CA ASP A 46 3.61 6.36 -17.11
C ASP A 46 2.18 6.47 -17.65
N LYS A 47 1.53 5.34 -17.98
CA LYS A 47 0.15 5.35 -18.47
C LYS A 47 -0.82 5.52 -17.30
N VAL A 48 -1.95 6.16 -17.57
CA VAL A 48 -3.06 6.27 -16.63
C VAL A 48 -4.14 5.26 -17.03
N TYR A 49 -4.37 4.26 -16.19
CA TYR A 49 -5.41 3.23 -16.44
C TYR A 49 -6.80 3.65 -15.95
N GLY A 50 -6.90 4.65 -15.07
CA GLY A 50 -8.18 5.08 -14.52
C GLY A 50 -8.64 4.21 -13.33
N GLY A 51 -9.94 3.92 -13.28
CA GLY A 51 -10.52 3.03 -12.27
C GLY A 51 -10.28 3.48 -10.83
N ALA A 52 -9.97 2.54 -9.93
CA ALA A 52 -9.67 2.83 -8.53
C ALA A 52 -8.35 3.61 -8.34
N ASN A 53 -7.43 3.50 -9.31
CA ASN A 53 -6.20 4.28 -9.32
C ASN A 53 -6.44 5.74 -9.72
N GLY A 54 -7.53 6.01 -10.44
CA GLY A 54 -7.99 7.34 -10.78
C GLY A 54 -7.11 7.96 -11.85
N ARG A 55 -6.76 9.24 -11.69
CA ARG A 55 -5.95 9.96 -12.68
C ARG A 55 -4.44 9.74 -12.59
N TYR A 56 -3.99 8.89 -11.65
CA TYR A 56 -2.57 8.71 -11.38
C TYR A 56 -1.99 7.60 -12.25
N SER A 57 -0.84 7.86 -12.85
CA SER A 57 0.03 6.80 -13.35
C SER A 57 0.76 6.10 -12.19
N LEU A 58 1.30 4.92 -12.43
CA LEU A 58 2.13 4.21 -11.45
C LEU A 58 3.38 5.04 -11.09
N THR A 59 3.98 5.74 -12.05
CA THR A 59 5.10 6.66 -11.82
C THR A 59 4.74 7.77 -10.84
N GLU A 60 3.59 8.42 -11.04
CA GLU A 60 3.11 9.47 -10.14
C GLU A 60 2.79 8.92 -8.75
N ALA A 61 2.14 7.76 -8.69
CA ALA A 61 1.80 7.09 -7.43
C ALA A 61 3.05 6.74 -6.61
N ARG A 62 4.12 6.25 -7.25
CA ARG A 62 5.42 6.02 -6.62
C ARG A 62 6.01 7.31 -6.04
N ALA A 63 5.98 8.40 -6.81
CA ALA A 63 6.46 9.70 -6.35
C ALA A 63 5.65 10.23 -5.16
N ASN A 64 4.32 10.07 -5.21
CA ASN A 64 3.43 10.45 -4.12
C ASN A 64 3.67 9.60 -2.88
N PHE A 65 3.84 8.28 -3.03
CA PHE A 65 4.11 7.39 -1.89
C PHE A 65 5.38 7.79 -1.15
N ARG A 66 6.47 8.08 -1.88
CA ARG A 66 7.73 8.56 -1.27
C ARG A 66 7.57 9.84 -0.46
N LYS A 67 6.66 10.74 -0.88
CA LYS A 67 6.43 12.04 -0.21
C LYS A 67 5.39 11.97 0.90
N TYR A 68 4.36 11.14 0.74
CA TYR A 68 3.11 11.22 1.50
C TYR A 68 2.66 9.89 2.11
N LEU A 69 3.41 8.80 1.91
CA LEU A 69 3.05 7.43 2.32
C LEU A 69 1.68 6.97 1.78
N VAL A 70 1.27 7.50 0.63
CA VAL A 70 0.04 7.13 -0.08
C VAL A 70 0.16 7.49 -1.57
N LYS A 71 -0.61 6.84 -2.46
CA LYS A 71 -0.59 7.13 -3.91
C LYS A 71 -1.14 8.50 -4.30
N TYR A 72 -1.89 9.15 -3.42
CA TYR A 72 -2.56 10.42 -3.69
C TYR A 72 -1.64 11.62 -3.46
N SER A 73 -1.74 12.65 -4.31
CA SER A 73 -1.20 13.97 -4.03
C SER A 73 -2.21 14.78 -3.18
N PRO A 74 -1.77 15.40 -2.06
CA PRO A 74 -2.62 16.25 -1.23
C PRO A 74 -3.15 17.48 -1.95
N GLU A 75 -2.55 17.86 -3.09
CA GLU A 75 -3.05 18.96 -3.92
C GLU A 75 -4.41 18.64 -4.56
N THR A 76 -4.76 17.35 -4.64
CA THR A 76 -5.90 16.91 -5.44
C THR A 76 -6.77 15.83 -4.82
N ASP A 77 -6.27 15.08 -3.84
CA ASP A 77 -7.09 14.24 -3.00
C ASP A 77 -6.49 14.15 -1.59
N THR A 78 -7.15 14.79 -0.63
CA THR A 78 -6.71 14.83 0.78
C THR A 78 -7.40 13.78 1.64
N ARG A 79 -8.43 13.08 1.14
CA ARG A 79 -9.32 12.23 1.95
C ARG A 79 -8.58 11.11 2.67
N LEU A 80 -7.55 10.56 2.01
CA LEU A 80 -6.77 9.42 2.48
C LEU A 80 -5.29 9.77 2.66
N VAL A 81 -4.94 11.06 2.67
CA VAL A 81 -3.58 11.49 2.98
C VAL A 81 -3.35 11.35 4.49
N PRO A 82 -2.25 10.73 4.94
CA PRO A 82 -1.99 10.50 6.38
C PRO A 82 -1.67 11.74 7.21
N ARG A 83 -1.41 12.89 6.58
CA ARG A 83 -0.83 14.09 7.23
C ARG A 83 -1.59 14.53 8.50
N ASP A 84 -2.91 14.45 8.50
CA ASP A 84 -3.75 14.87 9.63
C ASP A 84 -4.10 13.71 10.58
N TRP A 85 -3.51 12.54 10.37
CA TRP A 85 -3.77 11.29 11.11
C TRP A 85 -2.45 10.72 11.63
N PRO A 86 -1.96 11.20 12.79
CA PRO A 86 -0.67 10.78 13.33
C PRO A 86 -0.58 9.27 13.56
N GLU A 87 -1.69 8.64 13.98
CA GLU A 87 -1.73 7.18 14.15
C GLU A 87 -1.53 6.44 12.81
N GLU A 88 -2.19 6.88 11.73
CA GLU A 88 -1.98 6.31 10.39
C GLU A 88 -0.52 6.44 9.96
N THR A 89 0.06 7.64 10.15
CA THR A 89 1.45 7.92 9.79
C THR A 89 2.41 7.03 10.58
N ASN A 90 2.18 6.86 11.88
CA ASN A 90 3.02 6.03 12.75
C ASN A 90 2.93 4.55 12.37
N ILE A 91 1.72 4.03 12.11
CA ILE A 91 1.53 2.65 11.67
C ILE A 91 2.22 2.40 10.33
N LYS A 92 2.06 3.30 9.35
CA LYS A 92 2.73 3.16 8.05
C LYS A 92 4.25 3.12 8.17
N LYS A 93 4.84 3.99 9.01
CA LYS A 93 6.28 3.98 9.29
C LYS A 93 6.74 2.69 9.98
N ALA A 94 5.95 2.20 10.94
CA ALA A 94 6.24 0.94 11.62
C ALA A 94 6.19 -0.26 10.64
N LEU A 95 5.16 -0.31 9.78
CA LEU A 95 5.07 -1.33 8.72
C LEU A 95 6.27 -1.30 7.78
N ILE A 96 6.64 -0.12 7.29
CA ILE A 96 7.80 0.05 6.42
C ILE A 96 9.06 -0.51 7.08
N ARG A 97 9.29 -0.16 8.34
CA ARG A 97 10.43 -0.67 9.11
C ARG A 97 10.43 -2.19 9.22
N LEU A 98 9.30 -2.81 9.57
CA LEU A 98 9.19 -4.27 9.65
C LEU A 98 9.36 -4.94 8.28
N TYR A 99 8.90 -4.32 7.21
CA TYR A 99 9.13 -4.82 5.87
C TYR A 99 10.61 -4.75 5.45
N GLU A 100 11.31 -3.69 5.82
CA GLU A 100 12.74 -3.55 5.58
C GLU A 100 13.54 -4.56 6.42
N GLU A 101 13.22 -4.69 7.71
CA GLU A 101 13.82 -5.67 8.61
C GLU A 101 13.60 -7.10 8.08
N SER A 102 12.38 -7.44 7.65
CA SER A 102 12.09 -8.78 7.11
C SER A 102 12.80 -9.08 5.79
N GLN A 103 13.07 -8.07 4.94
CA GLN A 103 13.87 -8.23 3.72
C GLN A 103 15.36 -8.41 4.02
N THR A 104 15.92 -7.71 5.01
CA THR A 104 17.33 -7.90 5.41
C THR A 104 17.60 -9.28 6.02
N LEU A 105 16.57 -9.88 6.61
CA LEU A 105 16.63 -11.21 7.18
C LEU A 105 16.56 -12.32 6.13
N SER A 106 16.45 -12.05 4.82
CA SER A 106 16.23 -13.08 3.78
C SER A 106 17.29 -14.20 3.68
N ASN A 107 18.35 -14.17 4.49
CA ASN A 107 19.32 -15.25 4.69
C ASN A 107 18.97 -16.18 5.89
N GLN A 108 17.91 -15.88 6.65
CA GLN A 108 17.31 -16.63 7.74
C GLN A 108 15.77 -16.55 7.59
N SER A 109 15.03 -17.56 8.05
CA SER A 109 13.56 -17.50 7.99
C SER A 109 13.06 -16.27 8.77
N ILE A 110 12.27 -15.39 8.13
CA ILE A 110 11.55 -14.32 8.84
C ILE A 110 10.75 -14.98 9.96
N SER A 111 10.85 -14.45 11.18
CA SER A 111 10.20 -15.06 12.34
C SER A 111 8.68 -14.91 12.24
N ASP A 112 7.94 -15.93 12.71
CA ASP A 112 6.48 -15.90 12.72
C ASP A 112 5.96 -14.70 13.55
N GLU A 113 6.74 -14.22 14.53
CA GLU A 113 6.42 -13.03 15.34
C GLU A 113 6.46 -11.73 14.53
N ILE A 114 7.46 -11.54 13.65
CA ILE A 114 7.54 -10.36 12.78
C ILE A 114 6.32 -10.30 11.87
N TRP A 115 5.94 -11.45 11.29
CA TRP A 115 4.75 -11.52 10.44
C TRP A 115 3.45 -11.30 11.22
N ALA A 116 3.34 -11.82 12.45
CA ALA A 116 2.19 -11.55 13.30
C ALA A 116 2.03 -10.04 13.57
N GLU A 117 3.13 -9.33 13.82
CA GLU A 117 3.11 -7.88 14.02
C GLU A 117 2.77 -7.12 12.72
N ILE A 118 3.32 -7.53 11.58
CA ILE A 118 2.95 -6.95 10.27
C ILE A 118 1.44 -7.07 10.06
N LEU A 119 0.86 -8.26 10.23
CA LEU A 119 -0.57 -8.50 10.05
C LEU A 119 -1.43 -7.68 11.03
N ASN A 120 -0.98 -7.51 12.28
CA ASN A 120 -1.65 -6.63 13.24
C ASN A 120 -1.70 -5.18 12.74
N LEU A 121 -0.56 -4.63 12.33
CA LEU A 121 -0.45 -3.26 11.86
C LEU A 121 -1.23 -3.01 10.57
N GLU A 122 -1.26 -3.98 9.65
CA GLU A 122 -2.10 -3.92 8.44
C GLU A 122 -3.59 -3.85 8.79
N ASN A 123 -4.07 -4.71 9.68
CA ASN A 123 -5.47 -4.68 10.13
C ASN A 123 -5.84 -3.34 10.76
N ARG A 124 -4.97 -2.79 11.62
CA ARG A 124 -5.17 -1.45 12.21
C ARG A 124 -5.22 -0.35 11.15
N LEU A 125 -4.37 -0.43 10.12
CA LEU A 125 -4.34 0.53 9.03
C LEU A 125 -5.63 0.47 8.17
N ASP A 126 -6.14 -0.72 7.92
CA ASP A 126 -7.42 -0.92 7.23
C ASP A 126 -8.60 -0.38 8.03
N GLU A 127 -8.62 -0.57 9.35
CA GLU A 127 -9.63 0.01 10.23
C GLU A 127 -9.63 1.55 10.18
N ILE A 128 -8.46 2.18 10.23
CA ILE A 128 -8.33 3.64 10.10
C ILE A 128 -8.84 4.08 8.74
N THR A 129 -8.47 3.37 7.67
CA THR A 129 -8.91 3.68 6.30
C THR A 129 -10.43 3.60 6.17
N ARG A 130 -11.05 2.56 6.74
CA ARG A 130 -12.52 2.40 6.77
C ARG A 130 -13.18 3.57 7.51
N LYS A 131 -12.68 3.95 8.69
CA LYS A 131 -13.19 5.10 9.45
C LYS A 131 -13.11 6.40 8.64
N LYS A 132 -11.99 6.65 7.94
CA LYS A 132 -11.81 7.84 7.09
C LYS A 132 -12.80 7.86 5.91
N ASN A 133 -13.03 6.73 5.26
CA ASN A 133 -14.01 6.60 4.18
C ASN A 133 -15.44 6.85 4.69
N GLU A 134 -15.83 6.26 5.83
CA GLU A 134 -17.13 6.49 6.46
C GLU A 134 -17.33 7.98 6.81
N GLN A 135 -16.31 8.63 7.36
CA GLN A 135 -16.34 10.08 7.63
C GLN A 135 -16.47 10.92 6.35
N ALA A 136 -15.80 10.54 5.27
CA ALA A 136 -15.89 11.24 3.99
C ALA A 136 -17.27 11.10 3.34
N ILE A 137 -17.92 9.94 3.48
CA ILE A 137 -19.29 9.71 2.98
C ILE A 137 -20.30 10.57 3.75
N ARG A 138 -20.21 10.63 5.08
CA ARG A 138 -21.14 11.42 5.92
C ARG A 138 -21.08 12.93 5.67
N LYS A 139 -19.99 13.42 5.08
CA LYS A 139 -19.80 14.86 4.77
C LYS A 139 -20.28 15.26 3.37
N ARG A 140 -20.73 14.30 2.56
CA ARG A 140 -21.31 14.52 1.23
C ARG A 140 -22.82 14.55 1.34
#